data_AF-A0A179DR78-F1
#
_entry.id   AF-A0A179DR78-F1
#
_cell.length_a   1.000
_cell.length_b   1.000
_cell.length_c   1.000
_cell.angle_alpha   90.00
_cell.angle_beta   90.00
_cell.angle_gamma   90.00
#
_symmetry.space_group_name_H-M   'P 1'
#
loop_
_entity.id
_entity.type
_entity.pdbx_description
1 polymer ?
#
loop_
_entity_poly.entity_id
_entity_poly.type
_entity_poly.pdbx_seq_one_letter_code
_entity_poly.pdbx_strand_id
1 'polypeptide(L)'
;MNDTTCDCKTYRQRKYIKSPDDLNKYLKLTKELTENGVLKLTGDFGDNSDYYQKEFQCINCGQEFILECEAYHGSGGSFGQKSKITSEHLIKIDYLCRRSRIEETYRGKDIYDEKKKGEWVYFDCYFDEQKIRQRFNLPKTVKYYEYDGRSAGQESGFVDELTNDAVLGNHPFYGQNRNRKKIE
;
A
#
# COMPACT_ATOMS: atom_id res chain seq x y z
N MET A 1 -7.58 -9.83 -21.42
CA MET A 1 -6.09 -9.84 -21.35
C MET A 1 -5.71 -10.67 -20.15
N ASN A 2 -4.95 -11.75 -20.34
CA ASN A 2 -4.61 -12.69 -19.27
C ASN A 2 -3.62 -12.03 -18.31
N ASP A 3 -4.12 -11.58 -17.15
CA ASP A 3 -3.28 -11.01 -16.09
C ASP A 3 -2.21 -12.01 -15.61
N THR A 4 -2.42 -13.31 -15.82
CA THR A 4 -1.57 -14.40 -15.31
C THR A 4 -0.10 -14.33 -15.74
N THR A 5 0.24 -13.79 -16.91
CA THR A 5 1.61 -13.88 -17.48
C THR A 5 2.32 -12.53 -17.67
N CYS A 6 1.85 -11.46 -17.03
CA CYS A 6 2.47 -10.14 -17.23
C CYS A 6 3.72 -9.92 -16.36
N ASP A 7 4.84 -9.57 -16.98
CA ASP A 7 6.14 -9.31 -16.32
C ASP A 7 6.08 -8.26 -15.20
N CYS A 8 5.11 -7.33 -15.28
CA CYS A 8 4.94 -6.30 -14.25
C CYS A 8 4.59 -6.84 -12.85
N LYS A 9 4.13 -8.11 -12.77
CA LYS A 9 3.70 -8.74 -11.52
C LYS A 9 4.78 -8.78 -10.46
N THR A 10 6.03 -8.99 -10.86
CA THR A 10 7.20 -9.02 -9.98
C THR A 10 7.39 -7.71 -9.23
N TYR A 11 6.85 -6.61 -9.76
CA TYR A 11 6.99 -5.26 -9.19
C TYR A 11 5.74 -4.77 -8.46
N ARG A 12 4.67 -5.58 -8.37
CA ARG A 12 3.41 -5.16 -7.71
C ARG A 12 3.62 -4.95 -6.21
N GLN A 13 4.32 -5.89 -5.56
CA GLN A 13 4.58 -5.78 -4.14
C GLN A 13 5.46 -4.56 -3.88
N ARG A 14 4.95 -3.66 -3.03
CA ARG A 14 5.65 -2.44 -2.68
C ARG A 14 6.97 -2.73 -1.96
N LYS A 15 8.02 -2.06 -2.40
CA LYS A 15 9.36 -2.11 -1.78
C LYS A 15 9.74 -0.72 -1.28
N TYR A 16 10.21 -0.66 -0.05
CA TYR A 16 10.52 0.60 0.64
C TYR A 16 11.93 1.08 0.35
N ILE A 17 12.07 2.39 0.16
CA ILE A 17 13.32 3.10 -0.05
C ILE A 17 13.88 3.51 1.31
N LYS A 18 14.94 2.83 1.75
CA LYS A 18 15.54 3.01 3.08
C LYS A 18 16.80 3.87 3.04
N SER A 19 17.43 4.00 1.87
CA SER A 19 18.64 4.78 1.64
C SER A 19 18.64 5.44 0.26
N PRO A 20 19.53 6.43 0.03
CA PRO A 20 19.77 7.00 -1.30
C PRO A 20 20.14 5.94 -2.37
N ASP A 21 20.84 4.88 -1.97
CA ASP A 21 21.18 3.78 -2.87
C ASP A 21 19.95 2.99 -3.33
N ASP A 22 18.98 2.78 -2.43
CA ASP A 22 17.69 2.20 -2.82
C ASP A 22 16.96 3.10 -3.82
N LEU A 23 16.96 4.42 -3.60
CA LEU A 23 16.35 5.37 -4.53
C LEU A 23 17.00 5.25 -5.90
N ASN A 24 18.34 5.35 -5.98
CA ASN A 24 19.09 5.21 -7.23
C ASN A 24 18.82 3.88 -7.93
N LYS A 25 18.72 2.79 -7.17
CA LYS A 25 18.33 1.47 -7.68
C LYS A 25 16.94 1.51 -8.34
N TYR A 26 15.94 2.10 -7.70
CA TYR A 26 14.59 2.18 -8.27
C TYR A 26 14.46 3.20 -9.41
N LEU A 27 15.25 4.28 -9.40
CA LEU A 27 15.39 5.19 -10.55
C LEU A 27 15.92 4.45 -11.78
N LYS A 28 17.01 3.69 -11.61
CA LYS A 28 17.58 2.86 -12.68
C LYS A 28 16.59 1.80 -13.15
N LEU A 29 15.97 1.06 -12.23
CA LEU A 29 14.99 0.02 -12.56
C LEU A 29 13.82 0.57 -13.36
N THR A 30 13.20 1.67 -12.91
CA THR A 30 12.04 2.24 -13.61
C THR A 30 12.41 2.77 -15.00
N LYS A 31 13.60 3.34 -15.15
CA LYS A 31 14.15 3.71 -16.46
C LYS A 31 14.29 2.49 -17.37
N GLU A 32 14.93 1.41 -16.90
CA GLU A 32 15.10 0.17 -17.67
C GLU A 32 13.75 -0.48 -18.05
N LEU A 33 12.78 -0.49 -17.13
CA LEU A 33 11.44 -1.01 -17.40
C LEU A 33 10.70 -0.18 -18.46
N THR A 34 10.98 1.12 -18.55
CA THR A 34 10.41 1.98 -19.60
C THR A 34 11.12 1.80 -20.93
N GLU A 35 12.44 1.74 -20.95
CA GLU A 35 13.24 1.49 -22.17
C GLU A 35 12.91 0.11 -22.78
N ASN A 36 12.65 -0.90 -21.96
CA ASN A 36 12.27 -2.24 -22.39
C ASN A 36 10.77 -2.38 -22.72
N GLY A 37 9.98 -1.31 -22.65
CA GLY A 37 8.55 -1.34 -23.01
C GLY A 37 7.66 -2.11 -22.02
N VAL A 38 8.11 -2.34 -20.77
CA VAL A 38 7.29 -2.96 -19.72
C VAL A 38 6.33 -1.93 -19.12
N LEU A 39 6.85 -0.75 -18.78
CA LEU A 39 6.11 0.36 -18.19
C LEU A 39 6.18 1.60 -19.07
N LYS A 40 5.10 2.36 -19.18
CA LYS A 40 5.14 3.74 -19.70
C LYS A 40 5.04 4.73 -18.55
N LEU A 41 5.80 5.81 -18.61
CA LEU A 41 5.67 6.95 -17.69
C LEU A 41 4.35 7.67 -18.00
N THR A 42 3.53 7.89 -16.98
CA THR A 42 2.22 8.56 -17.10
C THR A 42 2.13 9.85 -16.30
N GLY A 43 3.06 10.08 -15.38
CA GLY A 43 3.16 11.33 -14.64
C GLY A 43 4.56 11.50 -14.05
N ASP A 44 5.08 12.72 -14.12
CA ASP A 44 6.35 13.12 -13.52
C ASP A 44 6.10 14.40 -12.75
N PHE A 45 6.07 14.29 -11.43
CA PHE A 45 5.63 15.36 -10.53
C PHE A 45 6.78 15.91 -9.68
N GLY A 46 8.02 15.66 -10.09
CA GLY A 46 9.22 16.12 -9.38
C GLY A 46 9.74 17.44 -9.92
N ASP A 47 9.58 18.53 -9.16
CA ASP A 47 10.61 19.58 -9.07
C ASP A 47 10.39 20.59 -7.92
N ASN A 48 9.70 20.20 -6.84
CA ASN A 48 9.85 20.91 -5.57
C ASN A 48 10.81 20.07 -4.73
N SER A 49 11.99 20.64 -4.42
CA SER A 49 13.22 20.08 -3.80
C SER A 49 13.09 18.97 -2.73
N ASP A 50 11.89 18.73 -2.22
CA ASP A 50 11.61 17.93 -1.05
C ASP A 50 10.97 16.58 -1.38
N TYR A 51 10.33 16.42 -2.55
CA TYR A 51 9.64 15.18 -2.91
C TYR A 51 9.79 14.80 -4.38
N TYR A 52 10.13 13.53 -4.61
CA TYR A 52 10.22 12.91 -5.92
C TYR A 52 9.02 11.97 -6.11
N GLN A 53 8.24 12.18 -7.17
CA GLN A 53 7.12 11.31 -7.52
C GLN A 53 7.04 11.08 -9.03
N LYS A 54 7.04 9.80 -9.42
CA LYS A 54 6.76 9.37 -10.79
C LYS A 54 5.70 8.27 -10.80
N GLU A 55 4.81 8.37 -11.78
CA GLU A 55 3.74 7.41 -12.00
C GLU A 55 3.95 6.68 -13.32
N PHE A 56 3.66 5.39 -13.29
CA PHE A 56 3.85 4.51 -14.43
C PHE A 56 2.63 3.64 -14.63
N GLN A 57 2.44 3.17 -15.86
CA GLN A 57 1.43 2.19 -16.21
C GLN A 57 2.08 1.05 -16.99
N CYS A 58 1.76 -0.20 -16.65
CA CYS A 58 2.15 -1.35 -17.44
C CYS A 58 1.50 -1.28 -18.82
N ILE A 59 2.31 -1.41 -19.88
CA ILE A 59 1.82 -1.33 -21.26
C ILE A 59 0.90 -2.52 -21.59
N ASN A 60 1.16 -3.70 -21.01
CA ASN A 60 0.44 -4.91 -21.34
C ASN A 60 -0.89 -5.07 -20.58
N CYS A 61 -0.93 -4.78 -19.27
CA CYS A 61 -2.12 -5.01 -18.44
C CYS A 61 -2.77 -3.74 -17.87
N GLY A 62 -2.17 -2.56 -18.08
CA GLY A 62 -2.69 -1.30 -17.57
C GLY A 62 -2.54 -1.08 -16.08
N GLN A 63 -1.89 -2.00 -15.35
CA GLN A 63 -1.63 -1.85 -13.91
C GLN A 63 -0.77 -0.60 -13.65
N GLU A 64 -1.17 0.20 -12.67
CA GLU A 64 -0.49 1.44 -12.30
C GLU A 64 0.54 1.18 -11.19
N PHE A 65 1.66 1.90 -11.28
CA PHE A 65 2.78 1.86 -10.37
C PHE A 65 3.18 3.29 -9.99
N ILE A 66 3.78 3.43 -8.83
CA ILE A 66 4.29 4.70 -8.33
C ILE A 66 5.69 4.50 -7.74
N LEU A 67 6.59 5.42 -8.07
CA LEU A 67 7.85 5.64 -7.38
C LEU A 67 7.72 6.96 -6.64
N GLU A 68 7.77 6.93 -5.32
CA GLU A 68 7.63 8.11 -4.47
C GLU A 68 8.71 8.11 -3.39
N CYS A 69 9.35 9.25 -3.12
CA CYS A 69 10.39 9.37 -2.10
C CYS A 69 10.59 10.82 -1.65
N GLU A 70 10.93 11.02 -0.38
CA GLU A 70 11.48 12.29 0.08
C GLU A 70 12.83 12.54 -0.62
N ALA A 71 12.92 13.60 -1.43
CA ALA A 71 14.05 13.85 -2.33
C ALA A 71 15.28 14.34 -1.56
N TYR A 72 15.09 15.17 -0.53
CA TYR A 72 16.18 15.79 0.23
C TYR A 72 17.03 14.79 1.04
N HIS A 73 16.44 13.69 1.53
CA HIS A 73 17.16 12.64 2.25
C HIS A 73 17.46 11.41 1.41
N GLY A 74 16.93 11.33 0.18
CA GLY A 74 16.98 10.13 -0.66
C GLY A 74 16.46 8.86 0.03
N SER A 75 15.66 9.00 1.09
CA SER A 75 15.14 7.89 1.90
C SER A 75 13.77 8.25 2.44
N GLY A 76 12.92 7.25 2.70
CA GLY A 76 11.53 7.51 3.07
C GLY A 76 10.63 7.58 1.84
N GLY A 77 10.34 6.42 1.28
CA GLY A 77 9.58 6.28 0.05
C GLY A 77 9.33 4.83 -0.31
N SER A 78 8.82 4.59 -1.52
CA SER A 78 8.66 3.24 -2.05
C SER A 78 8.48 3.22 -3.56
N PHE A 79 8.70 2.04 -4.13
CA PHE A 79 8.29 1.69 -5.48
C PHE A 79 7.32 0.50 -5.42
N GLY A 80 6.23 0.53 -6.18
CA GLY A 80 5.33 -0.61 -6.33
C GLY A 80 3.99 -0.23 -6.95
N GLN A 81 3.00 -1.10 -6.80
CA GLN A 81 1.63 -0.84 -7.26
C GLN A 81 1.08 0.45 -6.62
N LYS A 82 0.51 1.34 -7.45
CA LYS A 82 -0.17 2.55 -6.99
C LYS A 82 -1.42 2.15 -6.20
N SER A 83 -1.59 2.76 -5.02
CA SER A 83 -2.77 2.53 -4.18
C SER A 83 -4.03 3.00 -4.91
N LYS A 84 -5.09 2.22 -4.80
CA LYS A 84 -6.43 2.50 -5.36
C LYS A 84 -7.48 2.73 -4.28
N ILE A 85 -7.07 2.80 -3.01
CA ILE A 85 -7.95 3.21 -1.91
C ILE A 85 -8.53 4.59 -2.23
N THR A 86 -9.85 4.71 -2.16
CA THR A 86 -10.60 5.94 -2.45
C THR A 86 -11.14 6.61 -1.19
N SER A 87 -11.23 5.88 -0.07
CA SER A 87 -11.61 6.46 1.22
C SER A 87 -10.59 7.51 1.68
N GLU A 88 -11.03 8.76 1.83
CA GLU A 88 -10.20 9.87 2.31
C GLU A 88 -9.61 9.63 3.71
N HIS A 89 -10.24 8.76 4.50
CA HIS A 89 -9.78 8.38 5.82
C HIS A 89 -8.79 7.22 5.75
N LEU A 90 -9.09 6.17 4.98
CA LEU A 90 -8.19 5.01 4.89
C LEU A 90 -6.90 5.32 4.12
N ILE A 91 -6.90 6.26 3.19
CA ILE A 91 -5.66 6.77 2.56
C ILE A 91 -4.66 7.25 3.63
N LYS A 92 -5.14 7.88 4.71
CA LYS A 92 -4.29 8.39 5.80
C LYS A 92 -3.67 7.24 6.61
N ILE A 93 -4.43 6.17 6.83
CA ILE A 93 -3.95 4.98 7.55
C ILE A 93 -2.96 4.18 6.69
N ASP A 94 -3.26 3.96 5.41
CA ASP A 94 -2.35 3.36 4.43
C ASP A 94 -1.02 4.16 4.36
N TYR A 95 -1.12 5.49 4.28
CA TYR A 95 0.04 6.37 4.30
C TYR A 95 0.84 6.26 5.61
N LEU A 96 0.17 6.20 6.78
CA LEU A 96 0.83 6.01 8.07
C LEU A 96 1.63 4.71 8.10
N CYS A 97 1.07 3.60 7.62
CA CYS A 97 1.75 2.31 7.54
C CYS A 97 2.98 2.38 6.63
N ARG A 98 2.83 2.96 5.43
CA ARG A 98 3.94 3.14 4.47
C ARG A 98 5.05 4.02 5.04
N ARG A 99 4.71 5.17 5.61
CA ARG A 99 5.68 6.08 6.26
C ARG A 99 6.37 5.43 7.45
N SER A 100 5.65 4.55 8.16
CA SER A 100 6.19 3.74 9.27
C SER A 100 7.00 2.53 8.82
N ARG A 101 7.20 2.36 7.50
CA ARG A 101 7.95 1.27 6.84
C ARG A 101 7.42 -0.12 7.22
N ILE A 102 6.11 -0.25 7.42
CA ILE A 102 5.48 -1.55 7.70
C ILE A 102 5.37 -2.34 6.40
N GLU A 103 5.78 -3.59 6.42
CA GLU A 103 5.68 -4.46 5.25
C GLU A 103 4.23 -4.62 4.79
N GLU A 104 3.98 -4.40 3.50
CA GLU A 104 2.72 -4.72 2.84
C GLU A 104 2.75 -6.20 2.45
N THR A 105 1.87 -7.00 3.04
CA THR A 105 1.81 -8.46 2.83
C THR A 105 0.88 -8.83 1.69
N TYR A 106 -0.15 -8.01 1.43
CA TYR A 106 -1.09 -8.19 0.33
C TYR A 106 -1.77 -6.88 -0.04
N ARG A 107 -2.10 -6.72 -1.32
CA ARG A 107 -2.98 -5.66 -1.84
C ARG A 107 -3.79 -6.20 -3.00
N GLY A 108 -5.09 -5.98 -2.97
CA GLY A 108 -5.99 -6.46 -4.02
C GLY A 108 -7.45 -6.15 -3.72
N LYS A 109 -8.35 -6.80 -4.45
CA LYS A 109 -9.79 -6.74 -4.12
C LYS A 109 -10.09 -7.62 -2.91
N ASP A 110 -11.23 -7.37 -2.28
CA ASP A 110 -11.85 -8.32 -1.34
C ASP A 110 -11.97 -9.69 -2.03
N ILE A 111 -11.33 -10.71 -1.44
CA ILE A 111 -11.32 -12.07 -1.98
C ILE A 111 -12.60 -12.84 -1.65
N TYR A 112 -13.43 -12.32 -0.73
CA TYR A 112 -14.65 -12.96 -0.27
C TYR A 112 -15.91 -12.42 -0.95
N ASP A 113 -15.87 -11.21 -1.50
CA ASP A 113 -17.01 -10.60 -2.20
C ASP A 113 -16.58 -9.81 -3.44
N GLU A 114 -16.68 -10.45 -4.61
CA GLU A 114 -16.33 -9.86 -5.91
C GLU A 114 -17.19 -8.64 -6.30
N LYS A 115 -18.34 -8.42 -5.63
CA LYS A 115 -19.20 -7.25 -5.89
C LYS A 115 -18.64 -5.98 -5.24
N LYS A 116 -17.82 -6.12 -4.19
CA LYS A 116 -17.14 -4.98 -3.58
C LYS A 116 -16.00 -4.52 -4.46
N LYS A 117 -16.00 -3.22 -4.74
CA LYS A 117 -15.04 -2.59 -5.67
C LYS A 117 -13.84 -1.95 -4.97
N GLY A 118 -13.83 -1.88 -3.64
CA GLY A 118 -12.76 -1.27 -2.87
C GLY A 118 -11.47 -2.09 -2.90
N GLU A 119 -10.36 -1.43 -2.57
CA GLU A 119 -9.05 -2.05 -2.41
C GLU A 119 -8.80 -2.43 -0.96
N TRP A 120 -8.36 -3.65 -0.74
CA TRP A 120 -7.95 -4.19 0.54
C TRP A 120 -6.43 -4.29 0.56
N VAL A 121 -5.82 -3.67 1.56
CA VAL A 121 -4.38 -3.76 1.82
C VAL A 121 -4.14 -4.34 3.20
N TYR A 122 -3.16 -5.24 3.29
CA TYR A 122 -2.74 -5.90 4.53
C TYR A 122 -1.30 -5.51 4.84
N PHE A 123 -1.07 -5.18 6.10
CA PHE A 123 0.24 -4.82 6.62
C PHE A 123 0.68 -5.77 7.74
N ASP A 124 1.99 -6.01 7.86
CA ASP A 124 2.58 -6.79 8.94
C ASP A 124 2.66 -6.00 10.27
N CYS A 125 1.51 -5.56 10.75
CA CYS A 125 1.32 -4.85 12.02
C CYS A 125 0.04 -5.30 12.72
N TYR A 126 -0.32 -4.66 13.82
CA TYR A 126 -1.67 -4.66 14.37
C TYR A 126 -2.04 -3.24 14.80
N PHE A 127 -3.34 -2.92 14.79
CA PHE A 127 -3.82 -1.58 15.06
C PHE A 127 -4.34 -1.43 16.48
N ASP A 128 -4.13 -0.25 17.05
CA ASP A 128 -4.83 0.23 18.22
C ASP A 128 -6.07 1.00 17.75
N GLU A 129 -7.25 0.37 17.79
CA GLU A 129 -8.47 0.96 17.22
C GLU A 129 -8.74 2.36 17.78
N GLN A 130 -8.69 2.49 19.10
CA GLN A 130 -9.10 3.72 19.78
C GLN A 130 -8.18 4.88 19.45
N LYS A 131 -6.85 4.65 19.47
CA LYS A 131 -5.87 5.69 19.15
C LYS A 131 -5.95 6.12 17.70
N ILE A 132 -6.07 5.19 16.76
CA ILE A 132 -6.18 5.51 15.33
C ILE A 132 -7.49 6.26 15.03
N ARG A 133 -8.61 5.82 15.64
CA ARG A 133 -9.90 6.51 15.51
C ARG A 133 -9.83 7.95 15.99
N GLN A 134 -9.20 8.19 17.13
CA GLN A 134 -9.00 9.54 17.68
C GLN A 134 -8.05 10.36 16.80
N ARG A 135 -6.91 9.80 16.40
CA ARG A 135 -5.86 10.47 15.62
C ARG A 135 -6.36 11.01 14.29
N PHE A 136 -7.20 10.24 13.58
CA PHE A 136 -7.68 10.61 12.25
C PHE A 136 -9.15 11.07 12.24
N ASN A 137 -9.78 11.19 13.41
CA ASN A 137 -11.19 11.53 13.56
C ASN A 137 -12.09 10.70 12.64
N LEU A 138 -11.96 9.36 12.73
CA LEU A 138 -12.61 8.46 11.77
C LEU A 138 -14.15 8.50 11.92
N PRO A 139 -14.90 8.64 10.82
CA PRO A 139 -16.36 8.71 10.86
C PRO A 139 -16.97 7.33 11.15
N LYS A 140 -18.28 7.32 11.40
CA LYS A 140 -19.04 6.09 11.69
C LYS A 140 -19.06 5.07 10.55
N THR A 141 -18.80 5.51 9.30
CA THR A 141 -18.73 4.64 8.12
C THR A 141 -17.46 3.79 8.11
N VAL A 142 -16.41 4.25 8.81
CA VAL A 142 -15.19 3.49 9.02
C VAL A 142 -15.34 2.61 10.25
N LYS A 143 -15.62 1.34 9.99
CA LYS A 143 -15.76 0.29 11.01
C LYS A 143 -14.41 -0.33 11.31
N TYR A 144 -14.27 -0.81 12.54
CA TYR A 144 -13.20 -1.72 12.88
C TYR A 144 -13.71 -3.14 12.65
N TYR A 145 -13.06 -3.84 11.73
CA TYR A 145 -13.32 -5.23 11.40
C TYR A 145 -12.37 -6.10 12.21
N GLU A 146 -12.91 -7.13 12.85
CA GLU A 146 -12.12 -8.15 13.55
C GLU A 146 -12.58 -9.53 13.09
N TYR A 147 -11.62 -10.35 12.68
CA TYR A 147 -11.82 -11.73 12.33
C TYR A 147 -10.81 -12.61 13.05
N ASP A 148 -11.32 -13.51 13.89
CA ASP A 148 -10.53 -14.51 14.62
C ASP A 148 -10.89 -15.92 14.12
N GLY A 149 -10.55 -16.18 12.86
CA GLY A 149 -10.74 -17.47 12.23
C GLY A 149 -9.68 -18.48 12.67
N ARG A 150 -10.08 -19.54 13.38
CA ARG A 150 -9.17 -20.63 13.77
C ARG A 150 -8.45 -21.31 12.59
N SER A 151 -9.02 -21.24 11.38
CA SER A 151 -8.50 -21.91 10.18
C SER A 151 -8.37 -21.00 8.94
N ALA A 152 -8.94 -19.80 8.96
CA ALA A 152 -9.19 -19.01 7.74
C ALA A 152 -8.57 -17.61 7.74
N GLY A 153 -7.97 -17.17 8.85
CA GLY A 153 -7.41 -15.82 8.97
C GLY A 153 -7.48 -15.30 10.41
N GLN A 154 -6.61 -14.34 10.73
CA GLN A 154 -6.53 -13.70 12.04
C GLN A 154 -6.19 -12.23 11.80
N GLU A 155 -7.15 -11.49 11.26
CA GLU A 155 -6.97 -10.11 10.82
C GLU A 155 -7.89 -9.14 11.55
N SER A 156 -7.40 -7.92 11.70
CA SER A 156 -8.21 -6.80 12.17
C SER A 156 -7.75 -5.51 11.53
N GLY A 157 -8.65 -4.56 11.38
CA GLY A 157 -8.31 -3.23 10.92
C GLY A 157 -9.54 -2.43 10.52
N PHE A 158 -9.37 -1.49 9.61
CA PHE A 158 -10.40 -0.51 9.28
C PHE A 158 -10.99 -0.79 7.91
N VAL A 159 -12.31 -0.78 7.83
CA VAL A 159 -13.09 -0.94 6.59
C VAL A 159 -14.04 0.24 6.46
N ASP A 160 -14.04 0.91 5.32
CA ASP A 160 -14.99 1.98 5.02
C ASP A 160 -16.18 1.40 4.26
N GLU A 161 -17.36 1.40 4.88
CA GLU A 161 -18.57 0.82 4.31
C GLU A 161 -19.06 1.57 3.05
N LEU A 162 -18.64 2.83 2.85
CA LEU A 162 -19.03 3.58 1.65
C LEU A 162 -18.23 3.18 0.42
N THR A 163 -16.91 3.07 0.55
CA THR A 163 -16.04 2.74 -0.58
C THR A 163 -15.73 1.25 -0.69
N ASN A 164 -15.96 0.50 0.39
CA ASN A 164 -15.52 -0.89 0.60
C ASN A 164 -13.99 -1.06 0.62
N ASP A 165 -13.24 0.01 0.80
CA ASP A 165 -11.79 -0.06 1.01
C ASP A 165 -11.48 -0.61 2.40
N ALA A 166 -10.32 -1.27 2.53
CA ALA A 166 -9.87 -1.80 3.81
C ALA A 166 -8.37 -1.64 4.01
N VAL A 167 -7.98 -1.29 5.23
CA VAL A 167 -6.59 -1.32 5.71
C VAL A 167 -6.54 -2.24 6.91
N LEU A 168 -5.93 -3.41 6.71
CA LEU A 168 -5.95 -4.52 7.66
C LEU A 168 -4.55 -4.86 8.13
N GLY A 169 -4.48 -5.44 9.32
CA GLY A 169 -3.28 -6.02 9.91
C GLY A 169 -3.62 -7.33 10.60
N ASN A 170 -2.69 -7.83 11.40
CA ASN A 170 -2.92 -8.97 12.27
C ASN A 170 -3.91 -8.59 13.36
N HIS A 171 -4.77 -9.53 13.74
CA HIS A 171 -5.65 -9.38 14.90
C HIS A 171 -4.82 -9.11 16.17
N PRO A 172 -5.23 -8.19 17.07
CA PRO A 172 -4.33 -7.60 18.07
C PRO A 172 -3.73 -8.62 19.02
N PHE A 173 -4.51 -9.62 19.44
CA PHE A 173 -4.06 -10.72 20.28
C PHE A 173 -2.86 -11.47 19.67
N TYR A 174 -2.92 -11.81 18.38
CA TYR A 174 -1.86 -12.56 17.70
C TYR A 174 -0.71 -11.66 17.26
N GLY A 175 -1.03 -10.42 16.83
CA GLY A 175 -0.03 -9.41 16.51
C GLY A 175 0.89 -9.14 17.69
N GLN A 176 0.31 -8.95 18.89
CA GLN A 176 1.06 -8.78 20.13
C GLN A 176 1.90 -10.01 20.47
N ASN A 177 1.31 -11.21 20.44
CA ASN A 177 2.04 -12.45 20.74
C ASN A 177 3.19 -12.74 19.78
N ARG A 178 3.09 -12.26 18.53
CA ARG A 178 4.14 -12.39 17.50
C ARG A 178 5.12 -11.20 17.48
N ASN A 179 5.03 -10.28 18.45
CA ASN A 179 5.83 -9.05 18.51
C ASN A 179 5.76 -8.21 17.22
N ARG A 180 4.60 -8.20 16.56
CA ARG A 180 4.37 -7.30 15.43
C ARG A 180 4.33 -5.85 15.92
N LYS A 181 4.61 -4.91 15.03
CA LYS A 181 4.57 -3.49 15.41
C LYS A 181 3.12 -3.06 15.65
N LYS A 182 2.86 -2.39 16.77
CA LYS A 182 1.58 -1.71 17.01
C LYS A 182 1.54 -0.37 16.30
N ILE A 183 0.44 -0.07 15.63
CA ILE A 183 0.17 1.21 14.97
C ILE A 183 -0.93 1.96 15.73
N GLU A 184 -0.65 3.21 16.07
CA GLU A 184 -1.45 4.08 16.95
C GLU A 184 -1.67 5.47 16.35
#